data_AF-A0A2R6FRK5-F1
#
_entry.id   AF-A0A2R6FRK5-F1
#
_cell.length_a   1.000
_cell.length_b   1.000
_cell.length_c   1.000
_cell.angle_alpha   90.00
_cell.angle_beta   90.00
_cell.angle_gamma   90.00
#
_symmetry.space_group_name_H-M   'P 1'
#
loop_
_entity.id
_entity.type
_entity.pdbx_description
1 polymer ?
#
loop_
_entity_poly.entity_id
_entity_poly.type
_entity_poly.pdbx_seq_one_letter_code
_entity_poly.pdbx_strand_id
1 'polypeptide(L)'
;AAGKMVRIVDVPAALEAVPYPVEDLDLTIAVDDPHAPWNDTTFTVEVAEGAASVERVDADPAAAVDIGTLSQLLVGYCSAERARRLGGLDMHSTAAIDALAELFPENEVFLPESF
;
A
#
# COMPACT_ATOMS: atom_id res chain seq x y z
N ALA A 1 18.54 16.74 4.58
CA ALA A 1 17.82 16.43 5.84
C ALA A 1 17.43 14.96 5.80
N ALA A 2 17.52 14.22 6.91
CA ALA A 2 16.96 12.88 6.96
C ALA A 2 15.43 12.99 6.83
N GLY A 3 14.86 12.31 5.83
CA GLY A 3 13.41 12.28 5.64
C GLY A 3 12.73 11.63 6.84
N LYS A 4 11.51 12.07 7.16
CA LYS A 4 10.71 11.41 8.19
C LYS A 4 10.28 10.04 7.70
N MET A 5 10.41 9.03 8.55
CA MET A 5 10.02 7.66 8.24
C MET A 5 8.62 7.39 8.78
N VAL A 6 7.83 6.66 7.99
CA VAL A 6 6.52 6.14 8.37
C VAL A 6 6.58 4.62 8.27
N ARG A 7 5.89 3.93 9.18
CA ARG A 7 5.70 2.48 9.12
C ARG A 7 4.28 2.14 9.55
N ILE A 8 3.58 1.40 8.69
CA ILE A 8 2.30 0.79 9.00
C ILE A 8 2.52 -0.30 10.06
N VAL A 9 1.72 -0.26 11.12
CA VAL A 9 1.76 -1.26 12.20
C VAL A 9 0.60 -2.26 12.07
N ASP A 10 -0.54 -1.82 11.56
CA ASP A 10 -1.72 -2.63 11.30
C ASP A 10 -2.18 -2.31 9.88
N VAL A 11 -2.01 -3.26 8.96
CA VAL A 11 -2.30 -3.05 7.53
C VAL A 11 -3.78 -2.72 7.29
N PRO A 12 -4.76 -3.54 7.73
CA PRO A 12 -6.17 -3.19 7.58
C PRO A 12 -6.50 -1.82 8.15
N ALA A 13 -6.14 -1.56 9.42
CA ALA A 13 -6.51 -0.31 10.06
C ALA A 13 -5.88 0.93 9.38
N ALA A 14 -4.65 0.81 8.86
CA ALA A 14 -4.01 1.91 8.16
C ALA A 14 -4.63 2.19 6.79
N LEU A 15 -4.95 1.14 6.04
CA LEU A 15 -5.55 1.25 4.71
C LEU A 15 -7.01 1.69 4.76
N GLU A 16 -7.77 1.29 5.78
CA GLU A 16 -9.17 1.73 5.98
C GLU A 16 -9.28 3.17 6.52
N ALA A 17 -8.21 3.71 7.10
CA ALA A 17 -8.20 5.04 7.73
C ALA A 17 -8.00 6.21 6.75
N VAL A 18 -7.74 5.94 5.47
CA VAL A 18 -7.48 6.96 4.45
C VAL A 18 -8.56 6.97 3.37
N PRO A 19 -8.89 8.14 2.81
CA PRO A 19 -9.72 8.21 1.61
C PRO A 19 -8.90 7.84 0.37
N TYR A 20 -9.55 7.18 -0.58
CA TYR A 20 -8.96 6.83 -1.87
C TYR A 20 -9.47 7.76 -2.96
N PRO A 21 -8.63 8.08 -3.98
CA PRO A 21 -9.01 8.95 -5.09
C PRO A 21 -9.87 8.24 -6.16
N VAL A 22 -10.09 6.93 -6.01
CA VAL A 22 -10.91 6.09 -6.88
C VAL A 22 -12.22 5.74 -6.20
N GLU A 23 -13.29 5.65 -6.99
CA GLU A 23 -14.63 5.32 -6.47
C GLU A 23 -14.74 3.83 -6.14
N ASP A 24 -14.38 2.96 -7.08
CA ASP A 24 -14.52 1.50 -6.95
C ASP A 24 -13.26 0.79 -7.46
N LEU A 25 -12.68 -0.07 -6.63
CA LEU A 25 -11.53 -0.89 -7.01
C LEU A 25 -11.40 -2.12 -6.10
N ASP A 26 -11.01 -3.27 -6.68
CA ASP A 26 -10.64 -4.48 -5.92
C ASP A 26 -9.20 -4.86 -6.26
N LEU A 27 -8.39 -5.06 -5.21
CA LEU A 27 -7.03 -5.55 -5.37
C LEU A 27 -6.63 -6.48 -4.23
N THR A 28 -6.11 -7.65 -4.56
CA THR A 28 -5.49 -8.56 -3.60
C THR A 28 -3.96 -8.41 -3.62
N ILE A 29 -3.35 -8.11 -2.48
CA ILE A 29 -1.91 -7.94 -2.29
C ILE A 29 -1.36 -8.83 -1.19
N ALA A 30 -0.17 -9.38 -1.39
CA ALA A 30 0.63 -9.97 -0.32
C ALA A 30 1.54 -8.92 0.29
N VAL A 31 1.63 -8.89 1.62
CA VAL A 31 2.53 -8.01 2.35
C VAL A 31 3.62 -8.83 3.01
N ASP A 32 4.88 -8.47 2.75
CA ASP A 32 6.06 -9.02 3.44
C ASP A 32 6.39 -8.13 4.66
N ASP A 33 6.19 -8.66 5.86
CA ASP A 33 6.57 -8.00 7.12
C ASP A 33 7.22 -9.01 8.10
N PRO A 34 8.52 -9.30 7.96
CA PRO A 34 9.21 -10.27 8.81
C PRO A 34 9.27 -9.85 10.30
N HIS A 35 8.88 -8.62 10.63
CA HIS A 35 8.89 -8.09 11.99
C HIS A 35 7.50 -8.07 12.64
N ALA A 36 6.43 -8.20 11.86
CA ALA A 36 5.05 -8.24 12.34
C ALA A 36 4.27 -9.34 11.62
N PRO A 37 4.26 -10.57 12.16
CA PRO A 37 3.63 -11.73 11.51
C PRO A 37 2.12 -11.58 11.23
N TRP A 38 1.44 -10.64 11.89
CA TRP A 38 0.03 -10.34 11.62
C TRP A 38 -0.19 -9.51 10.34
N ASN A 39 0.85 -8.84 9.85
CA ASN A 39 0.90 -8.15 8.56
C ASN A 39 1.55 -9.01 7.47
N ASP A 40 2.30 -10.04 7.83
CA ASP A 40 3.01 -10.94 6.91
C ASP A 40 2.06 -11.96 6.26
N THR A 41 1.11 -11.47 5.46
CA THR A 41 0.02 -12.26 4.89
C THR A 41 -0.61 -11.55 3.68
N THR A 42 -1.66 -12.17 3.11
CA THR A 42 -2.40 -11.64 1.96
C THR A 42 -3.65 -10.90 2.40
N PHE A 43 -3.91 -9.76 1.77
CA PHE A 43 -5.07 -8.92 2.00
C PHE A 43 -5.80 -8.63 0.69
N THR A 44 -7.13 -8.62 0.74
CA THR A 44 -7.96 -7.99 -0.29
C THR A 44 -8.33 -6.59 0.17
N VAL A 45 -8.11 -5.61 -0.69
CA VAL A 45 -8.48 -4.20 -0.51
C VAL A 45 -9.61 -3.91 -1.48
N GLU A 46 -10.81 -3.71 -0.92
CA GLU A 46 -11.99 -3.32 -1.68
C GLU A 46 -12.28 -1.85 -1.39
N VAL A 47 -12.19 -1.00 -2.40
CA VAL A 47 -12.63 0.39 -2.33
C VAL A 47 -14.03 0.48 -2.92
N ALA A 48 -14.94 1.11 -2.18
CA ALA A 48 -16.27 1.48 -2.63
C ALA A 48 -16.58 2.90 -2.14
N GLU A 49 -17.08 3.75 -3.05
CA GLU A 49 -17.35 5.17 -2.78
C GLU A 49 -16.14 5.90 -2.12
N GLY A 50 -14.91 5.55 -2.54
CA GLY A 50 -13.67 6.16 -2.04
C GLY A 50 -13.23 5.70 -0.64
N ALA A 51 -13.91 4.73 -0.04
CA ALA A 51 -13.55 4.14 1.26
C ALA A 51 -13.13 2.68 1.10
N ALA A 52 -12.05 2.27 1.78
CA ALA A 52 -11.59 0.88 1.75
C ALA A 52 -12.20 0.01 2.85
N SER A 53 -12.40 -1.25 2.53
CA SER A 53 -12.57 -2.39 3.43
C SER A 53 -11.41 -3.36 3.18
N VAL A 54 -10.74 -3.82 4.23
CA VAL A 54 -9.54 -4.65 4.09
C VAL A 54 -9.65 -5.95 4.89
N GLU A 55 -9.63 -7.07 4.16
CA GLU A 55 -9.76 -8.39 4.76
C GLU A 55 -8.52 -9.24 4.53
N ARG A 56 -8.16 -10.04 5.54
CA ARG A 56 -7.14 -11.10 5.39
C ARG A 56 -7.75 -12.26 4.62
N VAL A 57 -7.06 -12.73 3.59
CA VAL A 57 -7.54 -13.80 2.71
C VAL A 57 -6.48 -14.85 2.46
N ASP A 58 -6.91 -16.04 2.05
CA ASP A 58 -6.05 -17.10 1.52
C ASP A 58 -6.32 -17.25 0.01
N ALA A 59 -5.75 -16.32 -0.76
CA ALA A 59 -5.94 -16.21 -2.20
C ALA A 59 -4.62 -15.82 -2.89
N ASP A 60 -4.53 -16.08 -4.20
CA ASP A 60 -3.36 -15.71 -4.99
C ASP A 60 -3.28 -14.18 -5.13
N PRO A 61 -2.18 -13.53 -4.69
CA PRO A 61 -2.05 -12.10 -4.76
C PRO A 61 -1.75 -11.61 -6.18
N ALA A 62 -2.27 -10.44 -6.54
CA ALA A 62 -1.96 -9.78 -7.79
C ALA A 62 -0.58 -9.07 -7.75
N ALA A 63 -0.13 -8.69 -6.55
CA ALA A 63 1.18 -8.12 -6.27
C ALA A 63 1.66 -8.48 -4.86
N ALA A 64 2.97 -8.51 -4.64
CA ALA A 64 3.59 -8.65 -3.33
C ALA A 64 4.42 -7.40 -3.03
N VAL A 65 4.29 -6.85 -1.82
CA VAL A 65 4.90 -5.56 -1.44
C VAL A 65 5.54 -5.67 -0.06
N ASP A 66 6.72 -5.07 0.12
CA ASP A 66 7.32 -4.97 1.46
C ASP A 66 6.60 -3.90 2.29
N ILE A 67 6.48 -4.12 3.61
CA ILE A 67 5.75 -3.19 4.50
C ILE A 67 6.31 -1.76 4.47
N GLY A 68 7.61 -1.60 4.26
CA GLY A 68 8.25 -0.29 4.12
C GLY A 68 7.78 0.40 2.85
N THR A 69 7.80 -0.29 1.71
CA THR A 69 7.27 0.20 0.44
C THR A 69 5.79 0.53 0.52
N LEU A 70 4.96 -0.35 1.10
CA LEU A 70 3.53 -0.07 1.32
C LEU A 70 3.33 1.19 2.17
N SER A 71 4.16 1.37 3.21
CA SER A 71 4.11 2.57 4.05
C SER A 71 4.46 3.85 3.28
N GLN A 72 5.39 3.78 2.31
CA GLN A 72 5.74 4.91 1.45
C GLN A 72 4.67 5.20 0.39
N LEU A 73 4.04 4.15 -0.16
CA LEU A 73 2.91 4.26 -1.09
C LEU A 73 1.71 4.93 -0.41
N LEU A 74 1.33 4.47 0.79
CA LEU A 74 0.20 4.98 1.54
C LEU A 74 0.28 6.50 1.78
N VAL A 75 1.46 7.03 2.04
CA VAL A 75 1.66 8.47 2.25
C VAL A 75 1.94 9.23 0.95
N GLY A 76 2.00 8.56 -0.20
CA GLY A 76 2.28 9.16 -1.51
C GLY A 76 3.74 9.57 -1.72
N TYR A 77 4.68 9.11 -0.89
CA TYR A 77 6.11 9.46 -1.00
C TYR A 77 6.82 8.77 -2.16
N CYS A 78 6.35 7.59 -2.56
CA CYS A 78 6.94 6.80 -3.63
C CYS A 78 5.84 6.27 -4.56
N SER A 79 6.06 6.36 -5.86
CA SER A 79 5.20 5.74 -6.87
C SER A 79 5.29 4.21 -6.87
N ALA A 80 4.22 3.54 -7.33
CA ALA A 80 4.22 2.11 -7.59
C ALA A 80 5.29 1.69 -8.63
N GLU A 81 5.48 2.49 -9.68
CA GLU A 81 6.53 2.24 -10.69
C GLU A 81 7.94 2.33 -10.10
N ARG A 82 8.16 3.32 -9.23
CA ARG A 82 9.43 3.56 -8.55
C ARG A 82 9.72 2.45 -7.54
N ALA A 83 8.72 2.05 -6.76
CA ALA A 83 8.79 0.93 -5.83
C ALA A 83 9.19 -0.38 -6.53
N ARG A 84 8.54 -0.69 -7.67
CA ARG A 84 8.89 -1.83 -8.52
C ARG A 84 10.34 -1.77 -8.98
N ARG A 85 10.80 -0.61 -9.45
CA ARG A 85 12.18 -0.44 -9.94
C ARG A 85 13.23 -0.62 -8.84
N LEU A 86 12.87 -0.35 -7.59
CA LEU A 86 13.74 -0.49 -6.43
C LEU A 86 13.65 -1.87 -5.76
N GLY A 87 12.79 -2.76 -6.25
CA GLY A 87 12.67 -4.15 -5.77
C GLY A 87 11.83 -4.31 -4.50
N GLY A 88 11.08 -3.29 -4.08
CA GLY A 88 10.14 -3.38 -2.95
C GLY A 88 8.73 -3.82 -3.32
N LEU A 89 8.51 -4.12 -4.61
CA LEU A 89 7.21 -4.48 -5.17
C LEU A 89 7.40 -5.52 -6.29
N ASP A 90 7.00 -6.75 -6.00
CA ASP A 90 6.96 -7.88 -6.93
C ASP A 90 5.56 -8.02 -7.53
N MET A 91 5.49 -8.30 -8.82
CA MET A 91 4.27 -8.12 -9.61
C MET A 91 3.89 -9.39 -10.34
N HIS A 92 2.64 -9.83 -10.15
CA HIS A 92 2.10 -11.01 -10.82
C HIS A 92 1.23 -10.65 -12.05
N SER A 93 0.82 -9.38 -12.20
CA SER A 93 0.16 -8.88 -13.43
C SER A 93 0.42 -7.38 -13.69
N THR A 94 0.28 -6.94 -14.95
CA THR A 94 0.39 -5.51 -15.31
C THR A 94 -0.79 -4.68 -14.77
N ALA A 95 -2.00 -5.25 -14.77
CA ALA A 95 -3.19 -4.57 -14.24
C ALA A 95 -3.08 -4.22 -12.75
N ALA A 96 -2.30 -4.99 -11.99
CA ALA A 96 -2.02 -4.70 -10.58
C ALA A 96 -1.17 -3.43 -10.37
N ILE A 97 -0.34 -3.05 -11.35
CA ILE A 97 0.47 -1.82 -11.28
C ILE A 97 -0.45 -0.62 -11.38
N ASP A 98 -1.32 -0.63 -12.39
CA ASP A 98 -2.25 0.47 -12.63
C ASP A 98 -3.18 0.62 -11.42
N ALA A 99 -3.72 -0.49 -10.92
CA ALA A 99 -4.55 -0.48 -9.71
C ALA A 99 -3.82 0.07 -8.46
N LEU A 100 -2.55 -0.31 -8.24
CA LEU A 100 -1.76 0.24 -7.12
C LEU A 100 -1.45 1.73 -7.29
N ALA A 101 -1.17 2.18 -8.51
CA ALA A 101 -0.94 3.59 -8.80
C ALA A 101 -2.21 4.43 -8.64
N GLU A 102 -3.37 3.85 -8.96
CA GLU A 102 -4.68 4.45 -8.77
C GLU A 102 -5.06 4.53 -7.28
N LEU A 103 -4.80 3.47 -6.50
CA LEU A 103 -5.02 3.47 -5.05
C LEU A 103 -4.09 4.44 -4.31
N PHE A 104 -2.81 4.48 -4.70
CA PHE A 104 -1.76 5.20 -3.99
C PHE A 104 -1.02 6.19 -4.92
N PRO A 105 -1.68 7.27 -5.36
CA PRO A 105 -1.04 8.25 -6.21
C PRO A 105 0.11 8.95 -5.48
N GLU A 106 1.16 9.28 -6.21
CA GLU A 106 2.24 10.13 -5.69
C GLU A 106 1.69 11.51 -5.32
N ASN A 107 2.06 11.98 -4.13
CA ASN A 107 1.70 13.30 -3.64
C ASN A 107 2.93 13.96 -3.00
N GLU A 108 2.99 15.29 -3.03
CA GLU A 108 4.09 16.01 -2.38
C GLU A 108 3.90 15.94 -0.85
N VAL A 109 4.62 15.02 -0.20
CA VAL A 109 4.51 14.77 1.25
C VAL A 109 5.19 15.90 2.02
N PHE A 110 4.40 16.68 2.77
CA PHE A 110 4.89 17.78 3.58
C PHE A 110 4.49 17.60 5.05
N LEU A 111 5.47 17.54 5.95
CA LEU A 111 5.22 17.55 7.40
C LEU A 111 5.96 18.76 8.03
N PRO A 112 5.27 19.88 8.30
CA PRO A 112 5.90 21.13 8.74
C PRO A 112 6.45 21.09 10.17
N GLU A 113 5.87 20.26 11.04
CA GLU A 113 6.20 20.23 12.45
C GLU A 113 7.35 19.26 12.72
N SER A 114 8.23 19.59 13.67
CA SER A 114 9.31 18.70 14.14
C SER A 114 8.87 18.08 15.46
N PHE A 115 8.95 16.76 15.60
CA PHE A 115 8.64 16.00 16.82
C PHE A 115 9.94 15.60 17.51
#